data_AF-A0A3B8LG03-F1
#
_entry.id   AF-A0A3B8LG03-F1
#
_cell.length_a   1.000
_cell.length_b   1.000
_cell.length_c   1.000
_cell.angle_alpha   90.00
_cell.angle_beta   90.00
_cell.angle_gamma   90.00
#
_symmetry.space_group_name_H-M   'P 1'
#
loop_
_entity.id
_entity.type
_entity.pdbx_description
1 polymer ?
#
loop_
_entity_poly.entity_id
_entity_poly.type
_entity_poly.pdbx_seq_one_letter_code
_entity_poly.pdbx_strand_id
1 'polypeptide(L)'
;MELTIKDTSFTIVGKLQRMRKSRVWSKLQNGGGQLMATLAQSTDVLVIGDTYFEEEARKYTERAELNGTIVINEVQFEDLLEHGHLHIEEKASPIGESIELTESIAHIRSLLGDAPTVETWQQLYQVLDKTPKSNLPDVVEYVLAHFSQHTPNWSDAG
;
A
#
# COMPACT_ATOMS: atom_id res chain seq x y z
N MET A 1 -12.03 9.10 0.79
CA MET A 1 -12.98 7.97 0.62
C MET A 1 -13.74 7.76 1.92
N GLU A 2 -15.04 7.45 1.86
CA GLU A 2 -15.84 7.12 3.03
C GLU A 2 -15.92 5.60 3.21
N LEU A 3 -15.57 5.11 4.40
CA LEU A 3 -15.68 3.71 4.78
C LEU A 3 -16.84 3.57 5.78
N THR A 4 -17.69 2.55 5.59
CA THR A 4 -18.79 2.23 6.52
C THR A 4 -18.68 0.78 6.99
N ILE A 5 -19.40 0.40 8.05
CA ILE A 5 -19.40 -0.99 8.53
C ILE A 5 -20.27 -1.90 7.65
N LYS A 6 -21.34 -1.35 7.09
CA LYS A 6 -22.38 -2.12 6.42
C LYS A 6 -21.83 -2.74 5.13
N ASP A 7 -22.13 -4.03 4.93
CA ASP A 7 -21.73 -4.80 3.74
C ASP A 7 -20.22 -4.80 3.49
N THR A 8 -19.42 -4.52 4.53
CA THR A 8 -17.96 -4.43 4.45
C THR A 8 -17.33 -5.62 5.17
N SER A 9 -16.35 -6.23 4.51
CA SER A 9 -15.58 -7.35 5.02
C SER A 9 -14.23 -6.89 5.59
N PHE A 10 -13.92 -7.36 6.80
CA PHE A 10 -12.76 -6.97 7.56
C PHE A 10 -11.88 -8.18 7.83
N THR A 11 -10.57 -8.04 7.67
CA THR A 11 -9.59 -8.99 8.19
C THR A 11 -8.73 -8.28 9.25
N ILE A 12 -8.52 -8.90 10.41
CA ILE A 12 -7.65 -8.35 11.46
C ILE A 12 -6.37 -9.18 11.51
N VAL A 13 -5.22 -8.51 11.43
CA VAL A 13 -3.90 -9.11 11.63
C VAL A 13 -3.29 -8.55 12.92
N GLY A 14 -2.71 -9.42 13.74
CA GLY A 14 -2.20 -9.05 15.05
C GLY A 14 -3.26 -8.95 16.13
N LYS A 15 -2.90 -8.34 17.25
CA LYS A 15 -3.72 -8.20 18.44
C LYS A 15 -4.20 -6.76 18.60
N LEU A 16 -5.51 -6.60 18.77
CA LEU A 16 -6.11 -5.33 19.17
C LEU A 16 -5.85 -5.12 20.68
N GLN A 17 -5.16 -4.03 21.05
CA GLN A 17 -4.80 -3.71 22.43
C GLN A 17 -5.87 -2.86 23.14
N ARG A 18 -6.57 -2.02 22.38
CA ARG A 18 -7.58 -1.07 22.87
C ARG A 18 -8.96 -1.70 22.93
N MET A 19 -9.21 -2.71 22.11
CA MET A 19 -10.55 -3.29 21.98
C MET A 19 -10.61 -4.77 22.36
N ARG A 20 -11.65 -5.12 23.13
CA ARG A 20 -11.99 -6.52 23.40
C ARG A 20 -12.62 -7.15 22.16
N LYS A 21 -12.19 -8.37 21.80
CA LYS A 21 -12.72 -9.14 20.66
C LYS A 21 -14.26 -9.25 20.65
N SER A 22 -14.87 -9.45 21.82
CA SER A 22 -16.34 -9.53 21.94
C SER A 22 -17.05 -8.21 21.59
N ARG A 23 -16.45 -7.06 21.93
CA ARG A 23 -16.97 -5.73 21.59
C ARG A 23 -16.89 -5.50 20.08
N VAL A 24 -15.75 -5.82 19.48
CA VAL A 24 -15.54 -5.74 18.02
C VAL A 24 -16.57 -6.58 17.29
N TRP A 25 -16.72 -7.85 17.68
CA TRP A 25 -17.67 -8.76 17.05
C TRP A 25 -19.11 -8.25 17.12
N SER A 26 -19.54 -7.81 18.32
CA SER A 26 -20.88 -7.28 18.50
C SER A 26 -21.13 -6.02 17.65
N LYS A 27 -20.16 -5.11 17.58
CA LYS A 27 -20.27 -3.87 16.79
C LYS A 27 -20.32 -4.16 15.28
N LEU A 28 -19.46 -5.04 14.77
CA LEU A 28 -19.49 -5.45 13.37
C LEU A 28 -20.82 -6.12 13.01
N GLN A 29 -21.26 -7.09 13.82
CA GLN A 29 -22.50 -7.82 13.57
C GLN A 29 -23.73 -6.89 13.57
N ASN A 30 -23.79 -5.95 14.53
CA ASN A 30 -24.88 -4.98 14.60
C ASN A 30 -24.83 -3.95 13.45
N GLY A 31 -23.64 -3.64 12.95
CA GLY A 31 -23.43 -2.72 11.83
C GLY A 31 -23.56 -3.37 10.44
N GLY A 32 -23.75 -4.70 10.36
CA GLY A 32 -23.83 -5.43 9.10
C GLY A 32 -22.47 -5.72 8.44
N GLY A 33 -21.37 -5.63 9.20
CA GLY A 33 -20.02 -5.95 8.75
C GLY A 33 -19.65 -7.41 9.01
N GLN A 34 -18.69 -7.93 8.25
CA GLN A 34 -18.25 -9.32 8.33
C GLN A 34 -16.78 -9.39 8.73
N LEU A 35 -16.43 -10.30 9.65
CA LEU A 35 -15.05 -10.58 9.99
C LEU A 35 -14.57 -11.84 9.28
N MET A 36 -13.56 -11.70 8.43
CA MET A 36 -12.89 -12.76 7.71
C MET A 36 -11.71 -13.30 8.52
N ALA A 37 -11.56 -14.62 8.55
CA ALA A 37 -10.45 -15.26 9.25
C ALA A 37 -9.10 -15.07 8.53
N THR A 38 -9.13 -14.83 7.22
CA THR A 38 -7.96 -14.68 6.36
C THR A 38 -8.12 -13.48 5.43
N LEU A 39 -7.00 -12.97 4.92
CA LEU A 39 -6.98 -11.92 3.90
C LEU A 39 -7.27 -12.56 2.53
N ALA A 40 -8.53 -12.53 2.13
CA ALA A 40 -9.00 -13.01 0.83
C ALA A 40 -9.00 -11.86 -0.19
N GLN A 41 -9.10 -12.18 -1.49
CA GLN A 41 -9.29 -11.16 -2.53
C GLN A 41 -10.59 -10.37 -2.36
N SER A 42 -11.59 -10.95 -1.69
CA SER A 42 -12.85 -10.30 -1.39
C SER A 42 -12.81 -9.44 -0.12
N THR A 43 -11.67 -9.32 0.55
CA THR A 43 -11.55 -8.49 1.76
C THR A 43 -11.50 -7.01 1.36
N ASP A 44 -12.42 -6.22 1.90
CA ASP A 44 -12.49 -4.78 1.65
C ASP A 44 -11.50 -4.00 2.51
N VAL A 45 -11.34 -4.41 3.78
CA VAL A 45 -10.52 -3.72 4.76
C VAL A 45 -9.61 -4.67 5.54
N LEU A 46 -8.31 -4.37 5.56
CA LEU A 46 -7.32 -4.95 6.45
C LEU A 46 -7.11 -4.04 7.66
N VAL A 47 -7.27 -4.59 8.86
CA VAL A 47 -6.97 -3.93 10.13
C VAL A 47 -5.65 -4.45 10.68
N ILE A 48 -4.67 -3.57 10.81
CA ILE A 48 -3.39 -3.89 11.45
C ILE A 48 -3.49 -3.55 12.94
N GLY A 49 -3.49 -4.60 13.76
CA GLY A 49 -3.27 -4.51 15.20
C GLY A 49 -1.79 -4.63 15.55
N ASP A 50 -1.51 -4.74 16.84
CA ASP A 50 -0.17 -4.96 17.36
C ASP A 50 0.33 -6.37 17.00
N THR A 51 1.40 -6.45 16.21
CA THR A 51 2.02 -7.71 15.79
C THR A 51 3.39 -7.85 16.44
N TYR A 52 3.70 -9.05 16.96
CA TYR A 52 5.05 -9.34 17.49
C TYR A 52 6.14 -9.35 16.41
N PHE A 53 5.76 -9.40 15.13
CA PHE A 53 6.68 -9.51 13.99
C PHE A 53 6.33 -8.44 12.95
N GLU A 54 7.15 -7.38 12.87
CA GLU A 54 6.99 -6.29 11.89
C GLU A 54 6.97 -6.82 10.45
N GLU A 55 7.75 -7.85 10.15
CA GLU A 55 7.75 -8.49 8.82
C GLU A 55 6.41 -9.12 8.43
N GLU A 56 5.64 -9.64 9.40
CA GLU A 56 4.32 -10.20 9.10
C GLU A 56 3.33 -9.09 8.75
N ALA A 57 3.28 -8.02 9.55
CA ALA A 57 2.44 -6.85 9.27
C ALA A 57 2.74 -6.28 7.88
N ARG A 58 4.03 -6.19 7.52
CA ARG A 58 4.47 -5.73 6.20
C ARG A 58 3.95 -6.63 5.07
N LYS A 59 4.11 -7.95 5.16
CA LYS A 59 3.63 -8.89 4.13
C LYS A 59 2.12 -8.81 3.91
N TYR A 60 1.34 -8.64 4.97
CA TYR A 60 -0.11 -8.48 4.85
C TYR A 60 -0.51 -7.12 4.25
N THR A 61 0.22 -6.06 4.60
CA THR A 61 0.01 -4.72 4.05
C THR A 61 0.31 -4.70 2.54
N GLU A 62 1.48 -5.20 2.13
CA GLU A 62 1.86 -5.32 0.70
C GLU A 62 0.82 -6.14 -0.08
N ARG A 63 0.34 -7.25 0.50
CA ARG A 63 -0.70 -8.08 -0.12
C ARG A 63 -2.05 -7.36 -0.22
N ALA A 64 -2.42 -6.56 0.79
CA ALA A 64 -3.65 -5.79 0.77
C ALA A 64 -3.59 -4.70 -0.30
N GLU A 65 -2.48 -3.97 -0.40
CA GLU A 65 -2.26 -2.94 -1.40
C GLU A 65 -2.34 -3.49 -2.83
N LEU A 66 -1.71 -4.65 -3.09
CA LEU A 66 -1.81 -5.33 -4.38
C LEU A 66 -3.24 -5.73 -4.78
N ASN A 67 -4.10 -5.99 -3.79
CA ASN A 67 -5.51 -6.34 -4.04
C ASN A 67 -6.45 -5.12 -4.02
N GLY A 68 -5.93 -3.90 -3.79
CA GLY A 68 -6.75 -2.71 -3.59
C GLY A 68 -7.55 -2.72 -2.28
N THR A 69 -7.17 -3.58 -1.32
CA THR A 69 -7.77 -3.63 0.02
C THR A 69 -7.31 -2.45 0.85
N ILE A 70 -8.24 -1.81 1.56
CA ILE A 70 -7.96 -0.63 2.38
C ILE A 70 -7.25 -1.07 3.66
N VAL A 71 -6.14 -0.43 4.00
CA VAL A 71 -5.40 -0.73 5.24
C VAL A 71 -5.68 0.36 6.27
N ILE A 72 -6.14 -0.04 7.47
CA ILE A 72 -6.35 0.87 8.60
C ILE A 72 -5.69 0.32 9.86
N ASN A 73 -5.33 1.22 10.79
CA ASN A 73 -4.81 0.83 12.11
C ASN A 73 -5.93 0.64 13.14
N GLU A 74 -5.57 0.15 14.33
CA GLU A 74 -6.52 -0.07 15.43
C GLU A 74 -7.30 1.20 15.84
N VAL A 75 -6.68 2.38 15.81
CA VAL A 75 -7.33 3.64 16.20
C VAL A 75 -8.42 4.01 15.20
N GLN A 76 -8.10 3.96 13.91
CA GLN A 76 -9.06 4.20 12.84
C GLN A 76 -10.20 3.18 12.85
N PHE A 77 -9.88 1.93 13.18
CA PHE A 77 -10.89 0.89 13.31
C PHE A 77 -11.80 1.10 14.52
N GLU A 78 -11.25 1.55 15.65
CA GLU A 78 -12.03 1.95 16.83
C GLU A 78 -13.00 3.10 16.47
N ASP A 79 -12.50 4.14 15.81
CA ASP A 79 -13.32 5.27 15.35
C ASP A 79 -14.46 4.81 14.43
N LEU A 80 -14.17 3.91 13.48
CA LEU A 80 -15.18 3.32 12.60
C LEU A 80 -16.25 2.57 13.39
N LEU A 81 -15.88 1.76 14.39
CA LEU A 81 -16.82 0.97 15.20
C LEU A 81 -17.67 1.85 16.15
N GLU A 82 -17.17 3.02 16.53
CA GLU A 82 -17.87 3.95 17.39
C GLU A 82 -18.86 4.82 16.61
N HIS A 83 -18.45 5.35 15.47
CA HIS A 83 -19.22 6.32 14.68
C HIS A 83 -19.97 5.69 13.50
N GLY A 84 -19.65 4.45 13.13
CA GLY A 84 -20.26 3.72 12.01
C GLY A 84 -19.75 4.11 10.62
N HIS A 85 -18.95 5.18 10.54
CA HIS A 85 -18.32 5.67 9.32
C HIS A 85 -16.93 6.22 9.67
N LEU A 86 -16.02 6.15 8.71
CA LEU A 86 -14.67 6.69 8.80
C LEU A 86 -14.35 7.40 7.50
N HIS A 87 -13.97 8.67 7.60
CA HIS A 87 -13.41 9.37 6.45
C HIS A 87 -11.92 9.03 6.35
N ILE A 88 -11.57 8.25 5.34
CA ILE A 88 -10.18 7.96 4.99
C ILE A 88 -9.78 9.02 3.97
N GLU A 89 -9.01 10.01 4.41
CA GLU A 89 -8.21 10.80 3.48
C GLU A 89 -7.33 9.80 2.72
N GLU A 90 -7.36 9.83 1.38
CA GLU A 90 -6.46 9.01 0.57
C GLU A 90 -5.02 9.32 0.99
N LYS A 91 -4.48 8.53 1.90
CA LYS A 91 -3.07 8.60 2.24
C LYS A 91 -2.32 7.92 1.11
N ALA A 92 -1.47 8.71 0.46
CA ALA A 92 -0.33 8.23 -0.29
C ALA A 92 0.37 7.09 0.49
N SER A 93 0.85 6.08 -0.24
CA SER A 93 1.49 4.86 0.26
C SER A 93 2.25 5.07 1.58
N PRO A 94 1.96 4.30 2.63
CA PRO A 94 2.82 4.26 3.79
C PRO A 94 3.93 3.23 3.52
N ILE A 95 5.16 3.68 3.26
CA ILE A 95 6.43 3.17 3.79
C ILE A 95 7.58 3.86 3.03
N GLY A 96 8.23 4.80 3.71
CA GLY A 96 9.44 5.46 3.24
C GLY A 96 9.26 6.96 3.16
N GLU A 97 10.25 7.70 3.65
CA GLU A 97 10.37 9.14 3.44
C GLU A 97 10.03 9.47 1.99
N SER A 98 9.01 10.30 1.79
CA SER A 98 8.68 10.84 0.47
C SER A 98 9.90 11.56 -0.04
N ILE A 99 10.51 11.02 -1.08
CA ILE A 99 11.67 11.63 -1.72
C ILE A 99 11.17 12.73 -2.66
N GLU A 100 11.74 13.94 -2.56
CA GLU A 100 11.38 15.00 -3.51
C GLU A 100 11.71 14.58 -4.95
N LEU A 101 11.03 15.17 -5.94
CA LEU A 101 11.19 14.83 -7.36
C LEU A 101 12.67 14.85 -7.80
N THR A 102 13.42 15.85 -7.35
CA THR A 102 14.86 16.01 -7.65
C THR A 102 15.68 14.84 -7.13
N GLU A 103 15.36 14.33 -5.95
CA GLU A 103 16.06 13.22 -5.31
C GLU A 103 15.68 11.88 -5.95
N SER A 104 14.41 11.72 -6.33
CA SER A 104 13.92 10.57 -7.11
C SER A 104 14.63 10.46 -8.46
N ILE A 105 14.76 11.56 -9.20
CA ILE A 105 15.48 11.61 -10.48
C ILE A 105 16.99 11.33 -10.29
N ALA A 106 17.60 11.89 -9.23
CA ALA A 106 19.01 11.64 -8.94
C ALA A 106 19.29 10.16 -8.61
N HIS A 107 18.40 9.53 -7.84
CA HIS A 107 18.51 8.11 -7.49
C HIS A 107 18.35 7.24 -8.75
N ILE A 108 17.33 7.49 -9.57
CA ILE A 108 17.12 6.75 -10.82
C ILE A 108 18.31 6.93 -11.77
N ARG A 109 18.88 8.14 -11.87
CA ARG A 109 20.09 8.37 -12.67
C ARG A 109 21.28 7.52 -12.17
N SER A 110 21.45 7.41 -10.86
CA SER A 110 22.50 6.56 -10.28
C SER A 110 22.26 5.08 -10.58
N LEU A 111 21.02 4.61 -10.52
CA LEU A 111 20.65 3.21 -10.78
C LEU A 111 20.83 2.83 -12.24
N LEU A 112 20.52 3.75 -13.16
CA LEU A 112 20.57 3.54 -14.59
C LEU A 112 21.92 3.97 -15.22
N GLY A 113 22.93 4.25 -14.38
CA GLY A 113 24.29 4.58 -14.82
C GLY A 113 25.05 3.37 -15.40
N ASP A 114 24.67 2.16 -14.98
CA ASP A 114 25.23 0.88 -15.45
C ASP A 114 24.16 0.02 -16.15
N ALA A 115 24.58 -1.08 -16.77
CA ALA A 115 23.65 -2.03 -17.40
C ALA A 115 22.64 -2.57 -16.37
N PRO A 116 21.33 -2.51 -16.65
CA PRO A 116 20.31 -2.81 -15.66
C PRO A 116 20.33 -4.29 -15.27
N THR A 117 20.41 -4.55 -13.96
CA THR A 117 20.30 -5.88 -13.36
C THR A 117 18.91 -6.09 -12.74
N VAL A 118 18.60 -7.32 -12.32
CA VAL A 118 17.36 -7.61 -11.56
C VAL A 118 17.27 -6.75 -10.29
N GLU A 119 18.40 -6.50 -9.63
CA GLU A 119 18.49 -5.63 -8.46
C GLU A 119 18.21 -4.16 -8.80
N THR A 120 18.70 -3.69 -9.96
CA THR A 120 18.40 -2.35 -10.48
C THR A 120 16.89 -2.13 -10.66
N TRP A 121 16.18 -3.14 -11.20
CA TRP A 121 14.73 -3.06 -11.38
C TRP A 121 13.95 -3.04 -10.05
N GLN A 122 14.42 -3.80 -9.04
CA GLN A 122 13.81 -3.79 -7.72
C GLN A 122 14.00 -2.43 -7.03
N GLN A 123 15.17 -1.81 -7.16
CA GLN A 123 15.45 -0.49 -6.59
C GLN A 123 14.66 0.60 -7.32
N LEU A 124 14.50 0.51 -8.65
CA LEU A 124 13.65 1.42 -9.41
C LEU A 124 12.18 1.34 -8.99
N TYR A 125 11.67 0.14 -8.74
CA TYR A 125 10.32 -0.06 -8.20
C TYR A 125 10.15 0.62 -6.84
N GLN A 126 11.13 0.48 -5.94
CA GLN A 126 11.08 1.13 -4.62
C GLN A 126 11.12 2.65 -4.70
N VAL A 127 11.84 3.24 -5.65
CA VAL A 127 11.86 4.70 -5.85
C VAL A 127 10.51 5.18 -6.38
N LEU A 128 9.91 4.45 -7.32
CA LEU A 128 8.57 4.78 -7.84
C LEU A 128 7.50 4.68 -6.76
N ASP A 129 7.55 3.64 -5.92
CA ASP A 129 6.60 3.43 -4.84
C ASP A 129 6.66 4.54 -3.76
N LYS A 130 7.84 5.12 -3.54
CA LYS A 130 8.07 6.25 -2.63
C LYS A 130 7.86 7.63 -3.25
N THR A 131 7.64 7.70 -4.56
CA THR A 131 7.45 8.96 -5.28
C THR A 131 6.00 9.43 -5.11
N PRO A 132 5.75 10.69 -4.69
CA PRO A 132 4.40 11.25 -4.63
C PRO A 132 3.67 11.12 -5.98
N LYS A 133 2.38 10.77 -5.95
CA LYS A 133 1.58 10.59 -7.17
C LYS A 133 1.57 11.80 -8.10
N SER A 134 1.69 13.01 -7.55
CA SER A 134 1.82 14.25 -8.32
C SER A 134 3.07 14.31 -9.20
N ASN A 135 4.13 13.60 -8.80
CA ASN A 135 5.45 13.62 -9.40
C ASN A 135 5.71 12.37 -10.25
N LEU A 136 4.86 11.34 -10.16
CA LEU A 136 4.99 10.11 -10.94
C LEU A 136 5.02 10.34 -12.47
N PRO A 137 4.21 11.22 -13.08
CA PRO A 137 4.29 11.48 -14.51
C PRO A 137 5.68 11.92 -14.96
N ASP A 138 6.31 12.85 -14.23
CA ASP A 138 7.62 13.39 -14.55
C ASP A 138 8.73 12.34 -14.35
N VAL A 139 8.62 11.52 -13.31
CA VAL A 139 9.58 10.43 -13.05
C VAL A 139 9.48 9.34 -14.12
N VAL A 140 8.26 8.97 -14.52
CA VAL A 140 8.03 7.99 -15.59
C VAL A 140 8.54 8.52 -16.93
N GLU A 141 8.30 9.81 -17.23
CA GLU A 141 8.83 10.46 -18.44
C GLU A 141 10.36 10.41 -18.49
N TYR A 142 11.04 10.69 -17.37
CA TYR A 142 12.50 10.58 -17.28
C TYR A 142 13.01 9.16 -17.55
N VAL A 143 12.38 8.14 -16.92
CA VAL A 143 12.75 6.73 -17.11
C VAL A 143 12.55 6.31 -18.57
N LEU A 144 11.41 6.66 -19.17
CA LEU A 144 11.11 6.37 -20.58
C LEU A 144 12.10 7.05 -21.52
N ALA A 145 12.45 8.31 -21.27
CA ALA A 145 13.44 9.04 -22.05
C ALA A 145 14.83 8.39 -21.97
N HIS A 146 15.24 7.95 -20.78
CA HIS A 146 16.51 7.25 -20.56
C HIS A 146 16.57 5.93 -21.35
N PHE A 147 15.51 5.11 -21.28
CA PHE A 147 15.46 3.88 -22.07
C PHE A 147 15.39 4.14 -23.56
N SER A 148 14.63 5.13 -24.02
CA SER A 148 14.54 5.46 -25.46
C SER A 148 15.88 5.92 -26.05
N GLN A 149 16.75 6.52 -25.23
CA GLN A 149 18.09 6.96 -25.64
C GLN A 149 19.14 5.83 -25.57
N HIS A 150 18.88 4.77 -24.79
CA HIS A 150 19.84 3.70 -24.52
C HIS A 150 19.41 2.30 -24.97
N THR A 151 18.19 2.12 -25.49
CA THR A 151 17.81 0.89 -26.22
C THR A 151 18.33 0.96 -27.64
N PRO A 152 19.11 -0.04 -28.12
CA PRO A 152 19.32 -0.20 -29.54
C PRO A 152 17.95 -0.44 -30.21
N ASN A 153 17.73 0.12 -31.39
CA ASN A 153 16.54 -0.15 -32.18
C ASN A 153 16.30 -1.67 -32.26
N TRP A 154 15.24 -2.17 -31.61
CA TRP A 154 14.83 -3.59 -31.71
C TRP A 154 14.35 -3.96 -33.12
N SER A 155 14.30 -3.01 -34.06
CA SER A 155 13.96 -3.22 -35.46
C SER A 155 15.06 -3.90 -36.29
N ASP A 156 16.26 -4.13 -35.75
CA ASP A 156 17.36 -4.80 -36.46
C ASP A 156 17.61 -6.26 -36.05
N ALA A 157 16.79 -6.83 -35.15
CA ALA A 157 16.84 -8.26 -34.82
C ALA A 157 15.91 -9.07 -35.76
N GLY A 158 16.28 -9.12 -37.03
CA GLY A 158 15.73 -10.03 -38.04
C GLY A 158 16.53 -11.33 -38.15
#